data_AF-A0A564Q1X6-F1
#
_entry.id   AF-A0A564Q1X6-F1
#
_cell.length_a   1.000
_cell.length_b   1.000
_cell.length_c   1.000
_cell.angle_alpha   90.00
_cell.angle_beta   90.00
_cell.angle_gamma   90.00
#
_symmetry.space_group_name_H-M   'P 1'
#
loop_
_entity.id
_entity.type
_entity.pdbx_description
1 polymer ?
#
loop_
_entity_poly.entity_id
_entity_poly.type
_entity_poly.pdbx_seq_one_letter_code
_entity_poly.pdbx_strand_id
1 'polypeptide(L)'
;MDIGDDVKIDGGFESKGWIVIRNPPPIVVFIILYLMTLLKLGRGEEFEKILDELSEDDTGDTLKRIFICPESTFIDAQKLSVKTPIEIGEACNIIGTIEADDIKIEKETTILGGIESNNDVEIAKNSEIHGDVHARGRVTLDRDVRILGKIRAKEIVIR
;
A
#
# COMPACT_ATOMS: atom_id res chain seq x y z
N MET A 1 2.54 31.02 29.66
CA MET A 1 2.93 32.37 29.20
C MET A 1 2.75 32.34 27.70
N ASP A 2 1.62 32.84 27.20
CA ASP A 2 1.34 32.90 25.77
C ASP A 2 2.23 33.98 25.13
N ILE A 3 2.95 33.61 24.09
CA ILE A 3 3.76 34.52 23.29
C ILE A 3 2.95 34.83 22.03
N GLY A 4 2.54 36.08 21.89
CA GLY A 4 1.73 36.58 20.78
C GLY A 4 2.55 36.98 19.54
N ASP A 5 1.83 37.14 18.43
CA ASP A 5 2.23 36.98 17.02
C ASP A 5 3.25 37.96 16.42
N ASP A 6 3.96 38.78 17.19
CA ASP A 6 4.90 39.79 16.65
C ASP A 6 6.23 39.86 17.41
N VAL A 7 6.97 38.75 17.44
CA VAL A 7 8.33 38.72 18.01
C VAL A 7 9.37 38.57 16.89
N LYS A 8 10.19 39.60 16.70
CA LYS A 8 11.42 39.52 15.89
C LYS A 8 12.57 39.04 16.77
N ILE A 9 13.16 37.90 16.41
CA ILE A 9 14.23 37.22 17.15
C ILE A 9 15.55 37.41 16.39
N ASP A 10 16.53 38.07 17.01
CA ASP A 10 17.86 38.39 16.43
C ASP A 10 18.98 37.43 16.91
N GLY A 11 18.61 36.40 17.70
CA GLY A 11 19.51 35.37 18.19
C GLY A 11 18.71 34.19 18.77
N GLY A 12 19.08 32.96 18.41
CA GLY A 12 18.27 31.75 18.58
C GLY A 12 17.64 31.54 19.97
N PHE A 13 16.44 30.95 19.99
CA PHE A 13 15.63 30.70 21.18
C PHE A 13 15.66 29.22 21.54
N GLU A 14 16.04 28.88 22.79
CA GLU A 14 16.03 27.50 23.31
C GLU A 14 14.92 27.37 24.37
N SER A 15 13.86 26.63 24.05
CA SER A 15 12.73 26.38 24.95
C SER A 15 12.63 24.91 25.32
N LYS A 16 12.50 24.62 26.62
CA LYS A 16 12.26 23.28 27.18
C LYS A 16 10.77 22.93 27.21
N GLY A 17 10.07 23.13 26.10
CA GLY A 17 8.68 22.71 25.93
C GLY A 17 8.58 21.37 25.20
N TRP A 18 7.66 20.49 25.61
CA TRP A 18 7.32 19.30 24.81
C TRP A 18 6.57 19.74 23.55
N ILE A 19 7.19 19.56 22.38
CA ILE A 19 6.53 19.79 21.10
C ILE A 19 5.59 18.60 20.84
N VAL A 20 4.31 18.78 21.11
CA VAL A 20 3.28 17.81 20.70
C VAL A 20 2.89 18.10 19.26
N ILE A 21 3.48 17.37 18.32
CA ILE A 21 3.05 17.40 16.92
C ILE A 21 1.70 16.69 16.86
N ARG A 22 0.62 17.48 16.83
CA ARG A 22 -0.71 16.95 16.51
C ARG A 22 -0.69 16.64 15.02
N ASN A 23 -0.64 15.36 14.65
CA ASN A 23 -0.91 14.95 13.28
C ASN A 23 -2.43 15.06 13.06
N PRO A 24 -2.94 16.10 12.40
CA PRO A 24 -4.37 16.19 12.14
C PRO A 24 -4.78 14.96 11.32
N PRO A 25 -6.03 14.47 11.46
CA PRO A 25 -6.51 13.39 10.62
C PRO A 25 -6.29 13.77 9.15
N PRO A 26 -5.76 12.85 8.33
CA PRO A 26 -5.53 13.12 6.92
C PRO A 26 -6.78 13.68 6.25
N ILE A 27 -6.63 14.65 5.35
CA ILE A 27 -7.74 15.30 4.63
C ILE A 27 -8.68 14.28 3.97
N VAL A 28 -8.13 13.15 3.53
CA VAL A 28 -8.87 12.00 2.99
C VAL A 28 -9.97 11.51 3.92
N VAL A 29 -9.76 11.51 5.24
CA VAL A 29 -10.76 11.09 6.22
C VAL A 29 -11.98 12.02 6.19
N PHE A 30 -11.77 13.32 6.02
CA PHE A 30 -12.87 14.29 5.88
C PHE A 30 -13.65 14.10 4.58
N ILE A 31 -12.96 13.79 3.48
CA ILE A 31 -13.59 13.50 2.19
C ILE A 31 -14.51 12.27 2.30
N ILE A 32 -14.02 11.18 2.91
CA ILE A 32 -14.81 9.96 3.13
C ILE A 32 -16.03 10.24 4.01
N LEU A 33 -15.88 10.99 5.11
CA LEU A 33 -17.00 11.36 5.99
C LEU A 33 -18.05 12.22 5.29
N TYR A 34 -17.62 13.13 4.41
CA TYR A 34 -18.51 13.98 3.63
C TYR A 34 -19.31 13.16 2.61
N LEU A 35 -18.64 12.27 1.87
CA LEU A 35 -19.27 11.34 0.94
C LEU A 35 -20.29 10.42 1.64
N MET A 36 -19.94 9.89 2.82
CA MET A 36 -20.87 9.10 3.65
C MET A 36 -22.09 9.92 4.09
N THR A 37 -21.89 11.19 4.40
CA THR A 37 -22.99 12.11 4.76
C THR A 37 -23.93 12.34 3.57
N LEU A 38 -23.39 12.53 2.36
CA LEU A 38 -24.19 12.70 1.14
C LEU A 38 -25.04 11.46 0.83
N LEU A 39 -24.46 10.27 0.99
CA LEU A 39 -25.17 8.99 0.84
C LEU A 39 -26.32 8.87 1.85
N LYS A 40 -26.09 9.21 3.12
CA LYS A 40 -27.14 9.19 4.16
C LYS A 40 -28.27 10.19 3.92
N LEU A 41 -28.00 11.30 3.24
CA LEU A 41 -28.98 12.32 2.90
C LEU A 41 -29.81 11.98 1.64
N GLY A 42 -29.53 10.86 0.98
CA GLY A 42 -30.22 10.46 -0.26
C GLY A 42 -29.87 11.32 -1.47
N ARG A 43 -28.79 12.11 -1.41
CA ARG A 43 -28.33 12.99 -2.50
C ARG A 43 -27.37 12.24 -3.43
N GLY A 44 -27.85 11.15 -4.02
CA GLY A 44 -27.05 10.25 -4.86
C GLY A 44 -26.45 10.92 -6.11
N GLU A 45 -27.19 11.83 -6.74
CA GLU A 45 -26.71 12.53 -7.95
C GLU A 45 -25.53 13.46 -7.70
N GLU A 46 -25.47 14.08 -6.52
CA GLU A 46 -24.33 14.93 -6.13
C GLU A 46 -23.13 14.08 -5.73
N PHE A 47 -23.38 12.92 -5.12
CA PHE A 47 -22.33 11.95 -4.82
C PHE A 47 -21.66 11.44 -6.11
N GLU A 48 -22.44 11.06 -7.13
CA GLU A 48 -21.91 10.62 -8.43
C GLU A 48 -21.09 11.72 -9.11
N LYS A 49 -21.59 12.95 -9.18
CA LYS A 49 -20.84 14.08 -9.77
C LYS A 49 -19.52 14.36 -9.08
N ILE A 50 -19.50 14.35 -7.74
CA ILE A 50 -18.27 14.58 -6.96
C ILE A 50 -17.30 13.40 -7.13
N LEU A 51 -17.82 12.17 -7.22
CA LEU A 51 -17.00 10.98 -7.47
C LEU A 51 -16.37 11.02 -8.86
N ASP A 52 -17.13 11.42 -9.88
CA ASP A 52 -16.67 11.56 -11.25
C ASP A 52 -15.60 12.67 -11.37
N GLU A 53 -15.84 13.84 -10.78
CA GLU A 53 -14.90 14.97 -10.78
C GLU A 53 -13.61 14.64 -10.00
N LEU A 54 -13.72 13.92 -8.87
CA LEU A 54 -12.55 13.37 -8.19
C LEU A 54 -11.84 12.33 -9.07
N SER A 55 -12.57 11.50 -9.81
CA SER A 55 -12.01 10.46 -10.68
C SER A 55 -11.26 11.00 -11.90
N GLU A 56 -11.68 12.16 -12.41
CA GLU A 56 -11.13 12.82 -13.61
C GLU A 56 -9.79 13.51 -13.35
N ASP A 57 -9.56 14.02 -12.13
CA ASP A 57 -8.28 14.64 -11.72
C ASP A 57 -7.27 13.58 -11.23
N ASP A 58 -6.72 12.76 -12.14
CA ASP A 58 -5.54 11.90 -11.89
C ASP A 58 -5.58 11.09 -10.57
N THR A 59 -6.77 10.80 -10.03
CA THR A 59 -6.95 10.06 -8.76
C THR A 59 -6.64 8.59 -8.92
N GLY A 60 -6.46 8.12 -10.16
CA GLY A 60 -5.75 6.89 -10.44
C GLY A 60 -4.37 6.86 -9.78
N ASP A 61 -3.64 7.99 -9.71
CA ASP A 61 -2.32 8.05 -9.08
C ASP A 61 -2.41 8.27 -7.55
N THR A 62 -3.41 9.03 -7.09
CA THR A 62 -3.59 9.26 -5.64
C THR A 62 -4.08 8.00 -4.92
N LEU A 63 -5.06 7.26 -5.47
CA LEU A 63 -5.52 5.99 -4.92
C LEU A 63 -4.46 4.89 -5.01
N LYS A 64 -3.64 4.85 -6.08
CA LYS A 64 -2.47 3.95 -6.18
C LYS A 64 -1.44 4.16 -5.09
N ARG A 65 -1.32 5.39 -4.57
CA ARG A 65 -0.41 5.71 -3.45
C ARG A 65 -1.00 5.43 -2.07
N ILE A 66 -2.26 5.02 -1.99
CA ILE A 66 -2.87 4.66 -0.70
C ILE A 66 -2.49 3.22 -0.36
N PHE A 67 -1.72 3.07 0.72
CA PHE A 67 -1.49 1.79 1.33
C PHE A 67 -2.74 1.36 2.12
N ILE A 68 -3.48 0.38 1.59
CA ILE A 68 -4.68 -0.18 2.24
C ILE A 68 -4.27 -1.42 3.04
N CYS A 69 -4.54 -1.40 4.34
CA CYS A 69 -4.22 -2.48 5.26
C CYS A 69 -5.53 -3.07 5.82
N PRO A 70 -5.97 -4.26 5.34
CA PRO A 70 -7.17 -4.93 5.82
C PRO A 70 -7.13 -5.25 7.32
N GLU A 71 -8.30 -5.48 7.91
CA GLU A 71 -8.40 -5.99 9.28
C GLU A 71 -7.65 -7.32 9.41
N SER A 72 -6.88 -7.49 10.48
CA SER A 72 -6.01 -8.66 10.76
C SER A 72 -4.73 -8.77 9.91
N THR A 73 -4.30 -7.70 9.24
CA THR A 73 -2.96 -7.66 8.65
C THR A 73 -1.90 -7.59 9.74
N PHE A 74 -0.91 -8.47 9.68
CA PHE A 74 0.25 -8.45 10.57
C PHE A 74 1.47 -7.98 9.79
N ILE A 75 2.02 -6.82 10.16
CA ILE A 75 3.24 -6.26 9.59
C ILE A 75 4.30 -6.21 10.67
N ASP A 76 5.37 -6.96 10.45
CA ASP A 76 6.59 -6.91 11.24
C ASP A 76 7.78 -6.62 10.31
N ALA A 77 8.92 -6.24 10.88
CA ALA A 77 10.12 -5.89 10.12
C ALA A 77 10.62 -7.01 9.19
N GLN A 78 10.17 -8.26 9.41
CA GLN A 78 10.57 -9.43 8.66
C GLN A 78 9.40 -10.17 8.00
N LYS A 79 8.15 -9.85 8.33
CA LYS A 79 6.99 -10.63 7.89
C LYS A 79 5.78 -9.74 7.63
N LEU A 80 5.21 -9.86 6.44
CA LEU A 80 3.94 -9.27 6.03
C LEU A 80 2.94 -10.42 5.83
N SER A 81 1.93 -10.53 6.69
CA SER A 81 0.94 -11.61 6.63
C SER A 81 -0.48 -11.06 6.55
N VAL A 82 -1.24 -11.50 5.54
CA VAL A 82 -2.62 -11.09 5.29
C VAL A 82 -3.45 -12.34 4.95
N LYS A 83 -4.70 -12.43 5.42
CA LYS A 83 -5.62 -13.54 5.09
C LYS A 83 -6.54 -13.25 3.90
N THR A 84 -6.14 -12.30 3.07
CA THR A 84 -6.88 -11.85 1.90
C THR A 84 -5.89 -11.70 0.75
N PRO A 85 -6.37 -11.58 -0.50
CA PRO A 85 -5.51 -11.25 -1.62
C PRO A 85 -4.71 -9.98 -1.36
N ILE A 86 -3.44 -9.98 -1.77
CA ILE A 86 -2.56 -8.82 -1.71
C ILE A 86 -2.10 -8.46 -3.13
N GLU A 87 -2.13 -7.17 -3.43
CA GLU A 87 -1.57 -6.61 -4.64
C GLU A 87 -0.41 -5.68 -4.26
N ILE A 88 0.76 -5.97 -4.85
CA ILE A 88 1.96 -5.18 -4.70
C ILE A 88 2.10 -4.36 -5.98
N GLY A 89 2.11 -3.04 -5.83
CA GLY A 89 2.20 -2.10 -6.93
C GLY A 89 3.52 -2.15 -7.71
N GLU A 90 3.60 -1.32 -8.73
CA GLU A 90 4.79 -1.20 -9.59
C GLU A 90 5.96 -0.54 -8.83
N ALA A 91 7.20 -0.86 -9.21
CA ALA A 91 8.43 -0.25 -8.69
C ALA A 91 8.56 -0.30 -7.16
N CYS A 92 8.05 -1.37 -6.53
CA CYS A 92 8.10 -1.54 -5.08
C CYS A 92 9.38 -2.24 -4.64
N ASN A 93 9.87 -1.88 -3.45
CA ASN A 93 10.97 -2.58 -2.77
C ASN A 93 10.47 -3.09 -1.43
N ILE A 94 10.32 -4.41 -1.31
CA ILE A 94 9.79 -5.05 -0.11
C ILE A 94 10.89 -5.86 0.56
N ILE A 95 10.98 -5.73 1.88
CA ILE A 95 11.90 -6.50 2.71
C ILE A 95 11.06 -7.37 3.65
N GLY A 96 11.36 -8.66 3.68
CA GLY A 96 10.68 -9.63 4.52
C GLY A 96 9.86 -10.66 3.74
N THR A 97 9.36 -11.65 4.47
CA THR A 97 8.53 -12.72 3.92
C THR A 97 7.09 -12.25 3.77
N ILE A 98 6.50 -12.50 2.62
CA ILE A 98 5.11 -12.14 2.30
C ILE A 98 4.27 -13.40 2.36
N GLU A 99 3.25 -13.41 3.21
CA GLU A 99 2.28 -14.50 3.35
C GLU A 99 0.87 -13.98 3.04
N ALA A 100 0.23 -14.51 2.00
CA ALA A 100 -1.15 -14.16 1.67
C ALA A 100 -1.92 -15.32 1.03
N ASP A 101 -3.21 -15.12 0.79
CA ASP A 101 -4.00 -16.11 0.03
C ASP A 101 -3.59 -16.09 -1.44
N ASP A 102 -3.80 -14.95 -2.11
CA ASP A 102 -3.39 -14.70 -3.49
C ASP A 102 -2.40 -13.53 -3.53
N ILE A 103 -1.33 -13.66 -4.31
CA ILE A 103 -0.28 -12.64 -4.38
C ILE A 103 -0.13 -12.18 -5.83
N LYS A 104 -0.39 -10.90 -6.07
CA LYS A 104 -0.14 -10.25 -7.36
C LYS A 104 0.97 -9.23 -7.22
N ILE A 105 2.06 -9.43 -7.94
CA ILE A 105 3.22 -8.55 -7.97
C ILE A 105 3.27 -7.88 -9.33
N GLU A 106 3.14 -6.56 -9.33
CA GLU A 106 3.27 -5.74 -10.54
C GLU A 106 4.76 -5.54 -10.93
N LYS A 107 4.96 -4.75 -11.99
CA LYS A 107 6.23 -4.65 -12.72
C LYS A 107 7.34 -3.98 -11.91
N GLU A 108 8.58 -4.31 -12.25
CA GLU A 108 9.79 -3.63 -11.73
C GLU A 108 9.91 -3.69 -10.20
N THR A 109 9.34 -4.71 -9.59
CA THR A 109 9.29 -4.85 -8.13
C THR A 109 10.38 -5.79 -7.65
N THR A 110 11.07 -5.40 -6.58
CA THR A 110 12.12 -6.20 -5.93
C THR A 110 11.63 -6.67 -4.56
N ILE A 111 11.70 -7.98 -4.32
CA ILE A 111 11.33 -8.59 -3.04
C ILE A 111 12.55 -9.26 -2.43
N LEU A 112 12.96 -8.76 -1.27
CA LEU A 112 14.04 -9.29 -0.45
C LEU A 112 13.43 -10.16 0.65
N GLY A 113 13.10 -11.40 0.31
CA GLY A 113 12.46 -12.33 1.23
C GLY A 113 11.73 -13.46 0.52
N GLY A 114 11.10 -14.34 1.31
CA GLY A 114 10.29 -15.43 0.80
C GLY A 114 8.88 -15.00 0.42
N ILE A 115 8.27 -15.72 -0.49
CA ILE A 115 6.86 -15.56 -0.85
C ILE A 115 6.14 -16.85 -0.47
N GLU A 116 5.07 -16.76 0.31
CA GLU A 116 4.22 -17.88 0.69
C GLU A 116 2.76 -17.56 0.37
N SER A 117 2.15 -18.35 -0.51
CA SER A 117 0.77 -18.18 -0.93
C SER A 117 -0.05 -19.46 -0.74
N ASN A 118 -1.26 -19.30 -0.19
CA ASN A 118 -2.20 -20.42 -0.06
C ASN A 118 -2.86 -20.80 -1.39
N ASN A 119 -2.90 -19.89 -2.37
CA ASN A 119 -3.51 -20.08 -3.69
C ASN A 119 -2.49 -19.76 -4.79
N ASP A 120 -2.75 -18.74 -5.61
CA ASP A 120 -2.00 -18.41 -6.82
C ASP A 120 -1.05 -17.23 -6.58
N VAL A 121 0.07 -17.25 -7.32
CA VAL A 121 1.06 -16.16 -7.33
C VAL A 121 1.28 -15.71 -8.76
N GLU A 122 1.09 -14.42 -9.01
CA GLU A 122 1.37 -13.78 -10.30
C GLU A 122 2.50 -12.78 -10.13
N ILE A 123 3.57 -12.95 -10.91
CA ILE A 123 4.73 -12.06 -10.91
C ILE A 123 4.87 -11.45 -12.29
N ALA A 124 4.66 -10.15 -12.38
CA ALA A 124 4.77 -9.37 -13.59
C ALA A 124 6.24 -9.14 -14.00
N LYS A 125 6.41 -8.64 -15.22
CA LYS A 125 7.71 -8.51 -15.88
C LYS A 125 8.72 -7.63 -15.12
N ASN A 126 10.01 -7.89 -15.36
CA ASN A 126 11.14 -7.17 -14.77
C ASN A 126 11.20 -7.19 -13.23
N SER A 127 10.52 -8.13 -12.57
CA SER A 127 10.52 -8.25 -11.12
C SER A 127 11.58 -9.25 -10.64
N GLU A 128 12.20 -8.94 -9.50
CA GLU A 128 13.30 -9.73 -8.93
C GLU A 128 12.96 -10.18 -7.51
N ILE A 129 13.06 -11.48 -7.25
CA ILE A 129 12.74 -12.09 -5.96
C ILE A 129 13.99 -12.76 -5.42
N HIS A 130 14.51 -12.23 -4.32
CA HIS A 130 15.65 -12.76 -3.59
C HIS A 130 15.19 -13.67 -2.46
N GLY A 131 14.60 -14.81 -2.82
CA GLY A 131 14.13 -15.79 -1.86
C GLY A 131 13.38 -16.95 -2.49
N ASP A 132 12.88 -17.83 -1.63
CA ASP A 132 12.07 -18.97 -2.04
C ASP A 132 10.62 -18.54 -2.29
N VAL A 133 10.02 -19.08 -3.35
CA VAL A 133 8.62 -18.86 -3.71
C VAL A 133 7.84 -20.14 -3.48
N HIS A 134 6.90 -20.12 -2.56
CA HIS A 134 5.99 -21.21 -2.26
C HIS A 134 4.55 -20.82 -2.56
N ALA A 135 3.89 -21.57 -3.42
CA ALA A 135 2.46 -21.45 -3.68
C ALA A 135 1.82 -22.84 -3.62
N ARG A 136 0.60 -22.96 -3.08
CA ARG A 136 -0.14 -24.23 -3.16
C ARG A 136 -0.89 -24.38 -4.49
N GLY A 137 -1.17 -23.27 -5.16
CA GLY A 137 -1.80 -23.21 -6.48
C GLY A 137 -0.78 -23.04 -7.60
N ARG A 138 -1.10 -22.13 -8.52
CA ARG A 138 -0.32 -21.82 -9.72
C ARG A 138 0.62 -20.65 -9.47
N VAL A 139 1.86 -20.77 -9.98
CA VAL A 139 2.79 -19.65 -10.10
C VAL A 139 2.87 -19.23 -11.56
N THR A 140 2.52 -17.98 -11.85
CA THR A 140 2.65 -17.38 -13.18
C THR A 140 3.80 -16.38 -13.18
N LEU A 141 4.77 -16.61 -14.07
CA LEU A 141 5.93 -15.74 -14.27
C LEU A 141 5.84 -15.10 -15.65
N ASP A 142 5.90 -13.77 -15.70
CA ASP A 142 6.00 -12.99 -16.93
C ASP A 142 7.48 -12.82 -17.36
N ARG A 143 7.72 -12.09 -18.44
CA ARG A 143 9.07 -11.92 -19.01
C ARG A 143 10.05 -11.27 -18.07
N ASP A 144 11.31 -11.69 -18.18
CA ASP A 144 12.44 -11.10 -17.46
C ASP A 144 12.34 -11.16 -15.93
N VAL A 145 11.48 -12.03 -15.39
CA VAL A 145 11.40 -12.30 -13.95
C VAL A 145 12.61 -13.10 -13.50
N ARG A 146 13.22 -12.66 -12.38
CA ARG A 146 14.39 -13.31 -11.78
C ARG A 146 14.04 -13.81 -10.38
N ILE A 147 14.15 -15.11 -10.16
CA ILE A 147 13.96 -15.71 -8.83
C ILE A 147 15.28 -16.34 -8.40
N LEU A 148 15.86 -15.80 -7.33
CA LEU A 148 17.13 -16.21 -6.76
C LEU A 148 16.90 -17.14 -5.56
N GLY A 149 16.09 -18.17 -5.78
CA GLY A 149 15.71 -19.15 -4.77
C GLY A 149 14.97 -20.34 -5.38
N LYS A 150 14.30 -21.13 -4.55
CA LYS A 150 13.54 -22.30 -4.98
C LYS A 150 12.09 -21.94 -5.22
N ILE A 151 11.51 -22.50 -6.27
CA ILE A 151 10.08 -22.38 -6.58
C ILE A 151 9.40 -23.71 -6.26
N ARG A 152 8.35 -23.66 -5.45
CA ARG A 152 7.48 -24.80 -5.14
C ARG A 152 6.04 -24.41 -5.40
N ALA A 153 5.45 -24.99 -6.43
CA ALA A 153 4.07 -24.77 -6.83
C ALA A 153 3.43 -26.06 -7.32
N LYS A 154 2.10 -26.10 -7.39
CA LYS A 154 1.38 -27.20 -8.03
C LYS A 154 1.49 -27.12 -9.55
N GLU A 155 1.46 -25.91 -10.10
CA GLU A 155 1.61 -25.62 -11.52
C GLU A 155 2.48 -24.38 -11.70
N ILE A 156 3.39 -24.41 -12.67
CA ILE A 156 4.24 -23.25 -13.01
C ILE A 156 3.99 -22.91 -14.48
N VAL A 157 3.57 -21.67 -14.73
CA VAL A 157 3.32 -21.14 -16.07
C VAL A 157 4.27 -19.98 -16.32
N ILE A 158 4.98 -20.03 -17.44
CA ILE A 158 5.92 -18.99 -17.87
C ILE A 158 5.38 -18.39 -19.18
N ARG A 159 5.24 -17.07 -19.23
CA ARG A 159 4.68 -16.32 -20.38
C ARG A 159 5.71 -15.43 -21.06
#